data_AF-A0ABD3XVC9-F1
#
_entry.id   AF-A0ABD3XVC9-F1
#
_cell.length_a   1.000
_cell.length_b   1.000
_cell.length_c   1.000
_cell.angle_alpha   90.00
_cell.angle_beta   90.00
_cell.angle_gamma   90.00
#
_symmetry.space_group_name_H-M   'P 1'
#
loop_
_entity.id
_entity.type
_entity.pdbx_description
1 polymer ?
#
loop_
_entity_poly.entity_id
_entity_poly.type
_entity_poly.pdbx_seq_one_letter_code
_entity_poly.pdbx_strand_id
1 'polypeptide(L)'
;VTCADPKLLNQVLYNATKGALSSRSTLEINCQNVGLKFHGETPGNGNCFFEAVSSQLQRLKYPVQLSPQQLRHHAVAFLKDNQLLQ
;
A
#
# COMPACT_ATOMS: atom_id res chain seq x y z
N VAL A 1 -10.23 -2.39 -19.85
CA VAL A 1 -9.14 -2.44 -18.85
C VAL A 1 -7.88 -2.83 -19.58
N THR A 2 -7.02 -1.87 -19.94
CA THR A 2 -5.77 -2.14 -20.64
C THR A 2 -4.67 -2.38 -19.62
N CYS A 3 -4.22 -3.62 -19.50
CA CYS A 3 -2.99 -3.96 -18.80
C CYS A 3 -1.83 -3.19 -19.46
N ALA A 4 -1.11 -2.40 -18.67
CA ALA A 4 0.03 -1.62 -19.16
C ALA A 4 1.07 -2.56 -19.81
N ASP A 5 1.60 -2.16 -20.96
CA ASP A 5 2.61 -2.90 -21.70
C ASP A 5 3.86 -3.11 -20.81
N PRO A 6 4.28 -4.36 -20.54
CA PRO A 6 5.46 -4.67 -19.74
C PRO A 6 6.74 -4.00 -20.24
N LYS A 7 6.85 -3.73 -21.55
CA LYS A 7 8.01 -3.03 -22.13
C LYS A 7 8.02 -1.56 -21.75
N LEU A 8 6.86 -0.93 -21.69
CA LEU A 8 6.71 0.46 -21.25
C LEU A 8 7.09 0.58 -19.76
N LEU A 9 6.64 -0.37 -18.94
CA LEU A 9 6.98 -0.42 -17.51
C LEU A 9 8.50 -0.55 -17.30
N ASN A 10 9.15 -1.48 -18.02
CA ASN A 10 10.59 -1.67 -17.94
C ASN A 10 11.39 -0.47 -18.44
N GLN A 11 10.91 0.22 -19.47
CA GLN A 11 11.59 1.40 -20.01
C GLN A 11 11.46 2.62 -19.09
N VAL A 12 10.31 2.79 -18.44
CA VAL A 12 10.13 3.84 -17.43
C VAL A 12 10.98 3.56 -16.19
N LEU A 13 11.05 2.31 -15.72
CA LEU A 13 11.94 1.91 -14.63
C LEU A 13 13.41 2.17 -14.97
N TYR A 14 13.85 1.79 -16.17
CA TYR A 14 15.21 2.02 -16.66
C TYR A 14 15.56 3.51 -16.73
N ASN A 15 14.65 4.35 -17.22
CA ASN A 15 14.86 5.80 -17.29
C ASN A 15 14.83 6.46 -15.91
N ALA A 16 13.98 5.99 -14.99
CA ALA A 16 13.91 6.47 -13.61
C ALA A 16 15.17 6.14 -12.80
N THR A 17 15.89 5.07 -13.16
CA THR A 17 17.20 4.75 -12.55
C THR A 17 18.37 5.56 -13.08
N LYS A 18 18.25 6.22 -14.24
CA LYS A 18 19.35 6.99 -14.86
C LYS A 18 19.38 8.47 -14.49
N GLY A 19 18.26 9.07 -14.10
CA GLY A 19 18.23 10.33 -13.37
C GLY A 19 17.96 9.99 -11.91
N ALA A 20 18.80 10.41 -10.97
CA ALA A 20 18.68 10.05 -9.55
C ALA A 20 17.38 10.60 -8.92
N LEU A 21 16.25 9.97 -9.23
CA LEU A 21 14.97 10.22 -8.60
C LEU A 21 15.03 9.60 -7.20
N SER A 22 14.52 10.33 -6.22
CA SER A 22 14.37 9.79 -4.87
C SER A 22 13.52 8.50 -4.93
N SER A 23 13.73 7.59 -3.98
CA SER A 23 12.92 6.37 -3.85
C SER A 23 11.42 6.68 -3.83
N ARG A 24 11.04 7.82 -3.23
CA ARG A 24 9.67 8.34 -3.22
C ARG A 24 9.17 8.74 -4.60
N SER A 25 9.93 9.55 -5.33
CA SER A 25 9.55 10.01 -6.68
C SER A 25 9.38 8.84 -7.65
N THR A 26 10.27 7.85 -7.54
CA THR A 26 10.17 6.60 -8.32
C THR A 26 8.90 5.82 -7.97
N LEU A 27 8.55 5.71 -6.69
CA LEU A 27 7.32 5.05 -6.26
C LEU A 27 6.06 5.78 -6.76
N GLU A 28 6.03 7.11 -6.68
CA GLU A 28 4.92 7.94 -7.16
C GLU A 28 4.69 7.74 -8.67
N ILE A 29 5.76 7.78 -9.47
CA ILE A 29 5.71 7.53 -10.91
C ILE A 29 5.21 6.11 -11.20
N ASN A 30 5.76 5.11 -10.50
CA ASN A 30 5.36 3.72 -10.70
C ASN A 30 3.88 3.50 -10.37
N CYS A 31 3.37 4.10 -9.28
CA CYS A 31 1.95 4.06 -8.96
C CYS A 31 1.11 4.68 -10.09
N GLN A 32 1.47 5.86 -10.58
CA GLN A 32 0.74 6.54 -11.66
C GLN A 32 0.70 5.70 -12.95
N ASN A 33 1.81 5.06 -13.31
CA ASN A 33 1.90 4.21 -14.50
C ASN A 33 0.94 3.01 -14.48
N VAL A 34 0.58 2.52 -13.28
CA VAL A 34 -0.38 1.42 -13.11
C VAL A 34 -1.78 1.92 -12.74
N GLY A 35 -2.06 3.22 -12.89
CA GLY A 35 -3.36 3.81 -12.58
C GLY A 35 -3.65 3.92 -11.08
N LEU A 36 -2.62 3.85 -10.23
CA LEU A 36 -2.71 4.00 -8.78
C LEU A 36 -2.19 5.37 -8.34
N LYS A 37 -2.58 5.78 -7.13
CA LYS A 37 -2.07 7.00 -6.51
C LYS A 37 -1.32 6.65 -5.23
N PHE A 38 -0.03 7.01 -5.18
CA PHE A 38 0.69 6.98 -3.91
C PHE A 38 0.13 8.06 -2.98
N HIS A 39 -0.12 7.69 -1.74
CA HIS A 39 -0.89 8.51 -0.80
C HIS A 39 -0.06 9.06 0.36
N GLY A 40 1.24 8.89 0.29
CA GLY A 40 2.18 9.30 1.33
C GLY A 40 2.55 8.15 2.24
N GLU A 41 3.43 8.49 3.17
CA GLU A 41 4.02 7.56 4.12
C GLU A 41 3.10 7.36 5.33
N THR A 42 3.16 6.15 5.90
CA THR A 42 2.54 5.85 7.19
C THR A 42 3.52 6.08 8.34
N PRO A 43 3.04 6.49 9.53
CA PRO A 43 3.87 6.62 10.73
C PRO A 43 4.71 5.36 11.04
N GLY A 44 6.00 5.55 11.33
CA GLY A 44 6.97 4.47 11.61
C GLY A 44 6.92 3.93 13.05
N ASN A 45 5.74 3.71 13.60
CA ASN A 45 5.53 3.39 15.03
C ASN A 45 5.28 1.88 15.32
N GLY A 46 5.60 0.99 14.38
CA GLY A 46 5.32 -0.45 14.50
C GLY A 46 3.84 -0.83 14.34
N ASN A 47 2.97 0.13 14.04
CA ASN A 47 1.57 -0.05 13.67
C ASN A 47 1.27 0.39 12.23
N CYS A 48 2.31 0.79 11.48
CA CYS A 48 2.25 1.33 10.12
C CYS A 48 1.36 0.52 9.16
N PHE A 49 1.42 -0.81 9.24
CA PHE A 49 0.58 -1.70 8.42
C PHE A 49 -0.91 -1.46 8.67
N PHE A 50 -1.36 -1.45 9.92
CA PHE A 50 -2.76 -1.26 10.27
C PHE A 50 -3.23 0.19 10.02
N GLU A 51 -2.32 1.16 10.12
CA GLU A 51 -2.60 2.55 9.74
C GLU A 51 -2.81 2.69 8.23
N ALA A 52 -1.96 2.05 7.41
CA ALA A 52 -2.15 2.00 5.96
C ALA A 52 -3.52 1.39 5.61
N VAL A 53 -3.83 0.23 6.19
CA VAL A 53 -5.10 -0.47 5.90
C VAL A 53 -6.31 0.36 6.33
N SER A 54 -6.30 0.95 7.54
CA SER A 54 -7.38 1.82 8.01
C SER A 54 -7.58 3.03 7.08
N SER A 55 -6.49 3.68 6.65
CA SER A 55 -6.57 4.78 5.69
C SER A 55 -7.15 4.35 4.33
N GLN A 56 -6.81 3.16 3.84
CA GLN A 56 -7.38 2.64 2.59
C GLN A 56 -8.89 2.34 2.72
N LEU A 57 -9.32 1.71 3.80
CA LEU A 57 -10.74 1.45 4.06
C LEU A 57 -11.57 2.74 4.12
N GLN A 58 -11.03 3.79 4.76
CA GLN A 58 -11.63 5.12 4.78
C GLN A 58 -11.81 5.69 3.37
N ARG A 59 -10.76 5.63 2.53
CA ARG A 59 -10.78 6.17 1.16
C ARG A 59 -11.73 5.41 0.24
N LEU A 60 -11.82 4.09 0.40
CA LEU A 60 -12.76 3.23 -0.30
C LEU A 60 -14.19 3.38 0.22
N LYS A 61 -14.42 4.23 1.22
CA LYS A 61 -15.72 4.45 1.87
C LYS A 61 -16.35 3.14 2.36
N TYR A 62 -15.52 2.26 2.90
CA TYR A 62 -16.01 1.01 3.46
C TYR A 62 -17.02 1.32 4.58
N PRO A 63 -18.16 0.61 4.67
CA PRO A 63 -19.23 0.94 5.62
C PRO A 63 -18.77 0.95 7.08
N VAL A 64 -17.80 0.08 7.40
CA VAL A 64 -17.23 -0.03 8.74
C VAL A 64 -15.90 0.70 8.77
N GLN A 65 -15.84 1.75 9.59
CA GLN A 65 -14.61 2.51 9.85
C GLN A 65 -13.90 1.91 11.06
N LEU A 66 -12.88 1.10 10.80
CA LEU A 66 -12.07 0.48 11.85
C LEU A 66 -10.82 1.30 12.12
N SER A 67 -10.54 1.55 13.40
CA SER A 67 -9.26 2.11 13.82
C SER A 67 -8.12 1.10 13.57
N PRO A 68 -6.87 1.57 13.43
CA PRO A 68 -5.71 0.69 13.33
C PRO A 68 -5.62 -0.35 14.46
N GLN A 69 -5.99 0.04 15.68
CA GLN A 69 -6.00 -0.85 16.86
C GLN A 69 -7.08 -1.91 16.75
N GLN A 70 -8.28 -1.54 16.29
CA GLN A 70 -9.36 -2.50 16.05
C GLN A 70 -8.98 -3.51 14.96
N LEU A 71 -8.39 -3.03 13.84
CA LEU A 71 -7.89 -3.91 12.78
C LEU A 71 -6.87 -4.91 13.30
N ARG A 72 -5.91 -4.45 14.11
CA ARG A 72 -4.91 -5.32 14.74
C ARG A 72 -5.56 -6.37 15.65
N HIS A 73 -6.50 -5.94 16.48
CA HIS A 73 -7.22 -6.84 17.38
C HIS A 73 -7.99 -7.91 16.59
N HIS A 74 -8.75 -7.53 15.57
CA HIS A 74 -9.49 -8.46 14.73
C HIS A 74 -8.57 -9.43 13.98
N ALA A 75 -7.43 -8.95 13.46
CA ALA A 75 -6.45 -9.81 12.80
C ALA A 75 -5.87 -10.86 13.76
N VAL A 76 -5.49 -10.45 14.97
CA VAL A 76 -4.96 -11.38 15.99
C VAL A 76 -6.03 -12.36 16.45
N ALA A 77 -7.26 -11.90 16.69
CA ALA A 77 -8.36 -12.77 17.07
C ALA A 77 -8.61 -13.85 16.00
N PHE A 78 -8.70 -13.44 14.73
CA PHE A 78 -8.84 -14.36 13.60
C PHE A 78 -7.73 -15.42 13.58
N LEU A 79 -6.47 -15.00 13.77
CA LEU A 79 -5.35 -15.94 13.76
C LEU A 79 -5.41 -16.93 14.94
N LYS A 80 -5.83 -16.49 16.13
CA LYS A 80 -6.02 -17.37 17.30
C LYS A 80 -7.14 -18.38 17.07
N ASP A 81 -8.29 -17.91 16.59
CA ASP A 81 -9.47 -18.75 16.36
C ASP A 81 -9.20 -19.83 15.31
N ASN A 82 -8.29 -19.56 14.37
CA ASN A 82 -7.86 -20.51 13.34
C ASN A 82 -6.59 -21.30 13.73
N GLN A 83 -6.10 -21.18 14.96
CA GLN A 83 -4.88 -21.86 15.45
C GLN A 83 -3.63 -21.58 14.59
N LEU A 84 -3.58 -20.38 13.97
CA LEU A 84 -2.46 -19.90 13.15
C LEU A 84 -1.44 -19.11 13.97
N LEU A 85 -1.79 -18.76 15.20
CA LEU A 85 -0.86 -18.29 16.23
C LEU A 85 -0.71 -19.40 17.27
N GLN A 86 0.49 -19.98 17.33
CA GLN A 86 0.89 -20.93 18.36
C GLN A 86 1.35 -20.21 19.62
#